data_AF-R5UCP4-F1
#
_entry.id   AF-R5UCP4-F1
#
_cell.length_a   1.000
_cell.length_b   1.000
_cell.length_c   1.000
_cell.angle_alpha   90.00
_cell.angle_beta   90.00
_cell.angle_gamma   90.00
#
_symmetry.space_group_name_H-M   'P 1'
#
loop_
_entity.id
_entity.type
_entity.pdbx_description
1 polymer ?
#
loop_
_entity_poly.entity_id
_entity_poly.type
_entity_poly.pdbx_seq_one_letter_code
_entity_poly.pdbx_strand_id
1 'polypeptide(L)'
;MTIGVVWEFFEFGMDQFLGYDMQKDTVLSAITSVMLNPDGRNVPVTIDQIREVMINGQPLGVGGYLDIGLIDTMEDLFVNFIGAAVFSVIGFFYVRSRGKGVAGIFIPRRKRAERDFLKIAREQSLEESENKEKIQSQKRE
;
A
#
# COMPACT_ATOMS: atom_id res chain seq x y z
N MET A 1 -7.77 -2.27 7.67
CA MET A 1 -7.08 -2.82 8.84
C MET A 1 -8.02 -3.72 9.60
N THR A 2 -7.59 -4.92 9.98
CA THR A 2 -8.37 -5.85 10.81
C THR A 2 -8.12 -5.55 12.30
N ILE A 3 -8.98 -6.06 13.18
CA ILE A 3 -8.84 -5.86 14.62
C ILE A 3 -7.53 -6.45 15.18
N GLY A 4 -7.04 -7.55 14.59
CA GLY A 4 -5.77 -8.17 14.98
C GLY A 4 -4.59 -7.22 14.85
N VAL A 5 -4.52 -6.41 13.78
CA VAL A 5 -3.40 -5.46 13.62
C VAL A 5 -3.42 -4.33 14.65
N VAL A 6 -4.62 -3.95 15.13
CA VAL A 6 -4.71 -2.95 16.22
C VAL A 6 -4.14 -3.52 17.51
N TRP A 7 -4.32 -4.82 17.75
CA TRP A 7 -3.70 -5.51 18.88
C TRP A 7 -2.17 -5.57 18.73
N GLU A 8 -1.65 -5.90 17.54
CA GLU A 8 -0.20 -5.85 17.25
C GLU A 8 0.41 -4.47 17.54
N PHE A 9 -0.26 -3.38 17.17
CA PHE A 9 0.21 -2.03 17.51
C PHE A 9 0.25 -1.77 19.01
N PHE A 10 -0.69 -2.33 19.74
CA PHE A 10 -0.71 -2.23 21.20
C PHE A 10 0.47 -3.01 21.80
N GLU A 11 0.66 -4.27 21.42
CA GLU A 11 1.79 -5.09 21.89
C GLU A 11 3.13 -4.40 21.61
N PHE A 12 3.35 -4.00 20.35
CA PHE A 12 4.55 -3.26 19.96
C PHE A 12 4.74 -1.97 20.76
N GLY A 13 3.67 -1.20 20.98
CA GLY A 13 3.73 0.04 21.76
C GLY A 13 4.09 -0.20 23.23
N MET A 14 3.49 -1.20 23.87
CA MET A 14 3.79 -1.57 25.25
C MET A 14 5.25 -2.05 25.38
N ASP A 15 5.78 -2.74 24.38
CA ASP A 15 7.18 -3.16 24.34
C ASP A 15 8.13 -1.96 24.24
N GLN A 16 7.87 -1.03 23.31
CA GLN A 16 8.75 0.12 23.08
C GLN A 16 8.71 1.15 24.23
N PHE A 17 7.55 1.39 24.83
CA PHE A 17 7.39 2.46 25.82
C PHE A 17 7.44 1.98 27.27
N LEU A 18 7.04 0.74 27.54
CA LEU A 18 6.85 0.23 28.91
C LEU A 18 7.66 -1.05 29.19
N GLY A 19 8.21 -1.70 28.17
CA GLY A 19 9.06 -2.89 28.31
C GLY A 19 8.31 -4.12 28.84
N TYR A 20 7.04 -4.28 28.47
CA TYR A 20 6.18 -5.37 28.98
C TYR A 20 6.29 -6.70 28.22
N ASP A 21 7.09 -6.76 27.16
CA ASP A 21 7.42 -7.97 26.39
C ASP A 21 6.17 -8.77 25.98
N MET A 22 5.28 -8.09 25.26
CA MET A 22 4.00 -8.61 24.81
C MET A 22 4.09 -9.31 23.44
N GLN A 23 5.02 -8.90 22.57
CA GLN A 23 5.24 -9.57 21.29
C GLN A 23 5.67 -11.03 21.45
N LYS A 24 5.33 -11.86 20.46
CA LYS A 24 5.71 -13.27 20.46
C LYS A 24 7.02 -13.48 19.73
N ASP A 25 8.02 -13.92 20.48
CA ASP A 25 9.30 -14.32 19.91
C ASP A 25 9.23 -15.71 19.28
N THR A 26 10.07 -15.92 18.26
CA THR A 26 10.25 -17.23 17.63
C THR A 26 11.69 -17.68 17.72
N VAL A 27 11.91 -18.96 18.03
CA VAL A 27 13.24 -19.56 17.97
C VAL A 27 13.47 -20.12 16.57
N LEU A 28 14.45 -19.54 15.87
CA LEU A 28 14.84 -19.93 14.53
C LEU A 28 16.12 -20.78 14.55
N SER A 29 16.13 -21.87 13.79
CA SER A 29 17.32 -22.71 13.58
C SER A 29 18.14 -22.30 12.35
N ALA A 30 17.63 -21.35 11.56
CA ALA A 30 18.31 -20.82 10.38
C ALA A 30 17.81 -19.39 10.11
N ILE A 31 18.70 -18.53 9.62
CA ILE A 31 18.38 -17.18 9.16
C ILE A 31 18.89 -16.99 7.74
N THR A 32 18.13 -16.28 6.91
CA THR A 32 18.57 -15.90 5.55
C THR A 32 18.36 -14.42 5.39
N SER A 33 19.44 -13.68 5.13
CA SER A 33 19.38 -12.22 5.05
C SER A 33 20.39 -11.68 4.04
N VAL A 34 19.98 -10.62 3.33
CA VAL A 34 20.87 -9.82 2.47
C VAL A 34 21.90 -9.05 3.30
N MET A 35 21.54 -8.66 4.53
CA MET A 35 22.43 -7.94 5.44
C MET A 35 23.70 -8.72 5.79
N LEU A 36 23.66 -10.05 5.67
CA LEU A 36 24.79 -10.94 5.92
C LEU A 36 25.78 -11.01 4.73
N ASN A 37 25.47 -10.37 3.60
CA ASN A 37 26.34 -10.39 2.43
C ASN A 37 27.58 -9.49 2.64
N PRO A 38 28.79 -10.04 2.69
CA PRO A 38 30.01 -9.27 2.96
C PRO A 38 30.37 -8.31 1.83
N ASP A 39 29.90 -8.57 0.61
CA ASP A 39 30.16 -7.73 -0.57
C ASP A 39 29.14 -6.61 -0.75
N GLY A 40 28.16 -6.48 0.16
CA GLY A 40 27.10 -5.47 0.09
C GLY A 40 26.15 -5.63 -1.11
N ARG A 41 26.12 -6.82 -1.73
CA ARG A 41 25.23 -7.12 -2.85
C ARG A 41 23.85 -7.51 -2.35
N ASN A 42 22.81 -7.25 -3.14
CA ASN A 42 21.43 -7.67 -2.86
C ASN A 42 21.20 -9.17 -3.15
N VAL A 43 22.09 -10.02 -2.63
CA VAL A 43 22.02 -11.47 -2.75
C VAL A 43 21.96 -12.04 -1.32
N PRO A 44 20.91 -12.80 -0.96
CA PRO A 44 20.74 -13.30 0.39
C PRO A 44 21.81 -14.35 0.73
N VAL A 45 22.29 -14.31 1.97
CA VAL A 45 23.18 -15.32 2.55
C VAL A 45 22.43 -16.05 3.67
N THR A 46 22.60 -17.37 3.71
CA THR A 46 21.95 -18.23 4.70
C THR A 46 22.96 -18.69 5.74
N ILE A 47 22.57 -18.60 7.01
CA ILE A 47 23.22 -19.26 8.14
C ILE A 47 22.23 -20.31 8.63
N ASP A 48 22.61 -21.58 8.56
CA ASP A 48 21.81 -22.72 8.97
C ASP A 48 22.38 -23.40 10.23
N GLN A 49 21.62 -24.36 10.76
CA GLN A 49 22.01 -25.16 11.93
C GLN A 49 22.40 -24.33 13.16
N ILE A 50 21.71 -23.22 13.39
CA ILE A 50 21.88 -22.40 14.57
C ILE A 50 21.39 -23.19 15.78
N ARG A 51 22.31 -23.60 16.64
CA ARG A 51 22.01 -24.32 17.88
C ARG A 51 22.05 -23.42 19.10
N GLU A 52 22.88 -22.40 19.07
CA GLU A 52 23.14 -21.54 20.22
C GLU A 52 23.66 -20.19 19.74
N VAL A 53 23.18 -19.12 20.37
CA VAL A 53 23.67 -17.75 20.17
C VAL A 53 24.41 -17.32 21.42
N MET A 54 25.62 -16.79 21.25
CA MET A 54 26.45 -16.31 22.35
C MET A 54 26.28 -14.80 22.52
N ILE A 55 25.88 -14.35 23.71
CA ILE A 55 25.78 -12.94 24.08
C ILE A 55 26.81 -12.66 25.18
N ASN A 56 27.79 -11.81 24.89
CA ASN A 56 28.87 -11.47 25.83
C ASN A 56 29.64 -12.71 26.36
N GLY A 57 29.82 -13.73 25.50
CA GLY A 57 30.53 -14.96 25.85
C GLY A 57 29.72 -15.97 26.68
N GLN A 58 28.43 -15.68 26.94
CA GLN A 58 27.50 -16.62 27.59
C GLN A 58 26.44 -17.09 26.59
N PRO A 59 26.00 -18.35 26.69
CA PRO A 59 24.94 -18.86 25.83
C PRO A 59 23.60 -18.20 26.16
N LEU A 60 22.82 -17.86 25.14
CA LEU A 60 21.46 -17.34 25.29
C LEU A 60 20.50 -18.41 25.85
N GLY A 61 20.77 -19.70 25.60
CA GLY A 61 20.05 -20.81 26.22
C GLY A 61 18.69 -21.19 25.60
N VAL A 62 18.32 -20.58 24.46
CA VAL A 62 17.03 -20.85 23.77
C VAL A 62 17.10 -21.93 22.67
N GLY A 63 18.29 -22.49 22.41
CA GLY A 63 18.46 -23.56 21.42
C GLY A 63 18.39 -23.12 19.95
N GLY A 64 18.60 -21.83 19.68
CA GLY A 64 18.57 -21.23 18.35
C GLY A 64 18.79 -19.71 18.40
N TYR A 65 18.44 -19.02 17.31
CA TYR A 65 18.36 -17.57 17.26
C TYR A 65 16.99 -17.10 17.76
N LEU A 66 16.97 -16.17 18.71
CA LEU A 66 15.74 -15.56 19.19
C LEU A 66 15.38 -14.39 18.25
N ASP A 67 14.33 -14.58 17.46
CA ASP A 67 13.75 -13.54 16.64
C ASP A 67 12.72 -12.78 17.47
N ILE A 68 13.10 -11.58 17.89
CA ILE A 68 12.18 -10.62 18.50
C ILE A 68 11.29 -10.06 17.40
N GLY A 69 9.98 -10.06 17.59
CA GLY A 69 8.96 -9.77 16.56
C GLY A 69 9.38 -8.72 15.52
N LEU A 70 9.14 -9.01 14.23
CA LEU A 70 9.60 -8.21 13.08
C LEU A 70 9.25 -6.72 13.18
N ILE A 71 10.19 -5.93 13.69
CA ILE A 71 10.07 -4.47 13.85
C ILE A 71 9.79 -3.77 12.52
N ASP A 72 10.45 -4.23 11.44
CA ASP A 72 10.29 -3.71 10.08
C ASP A 72 8.84 -3.86 9.58
N THR A 73 8.23 -5.02 9.83
CA THR A 73 6.82 -5.26 9.47
C THR A 73 5.88 -4.36 10.28
N MET A 74 6.19 -4.07 11.55
CA MET A 74 5.38 -3.16 12.36
C MET A 74 5.43 -1.74 11.81
N GLU A 75 6.60 -1.26 11.38
CA GLU A 75 6.75 0.05 10.73
C GLU A 75 5.88 0.16 9.48
N ASP A 76 5.92 -0.83 8.58
CA ASP A 76 5.08 -0.89 7.38
C ASP A 76 3.58 -0.79 7.72
N LEU A 77 3.15 -1.51 8.77
CA LEU A 77 1.76 -1.48 9.20
C LEU A 77 1.36 -0.10 9.75
N PHE A 78 2.23 0.58 10.50
CA PHE A 78 1.98 1.94 10.96
C PHE A 78 1.87 2.94 9.81
N VAL A 79 2.78 2.87 8.83
CA VAL A 79 2.74 3.73 7.64
C VAL A 79 1.42 3.55 6.88
N ASN A 80 1.00 2.29 6.68
CA ASN A 80 -0.27 1.97 6.04
C ASN A 80 -1.48 2.49 6.83
N PHE A 81 -1.45 2.35 8.16
CA PHE A 81 -2.52 2.85 9.03
C PHE A 81 -2.66 4.37 8.96
N ILE A 82 -1.56 5.11 9.10
CA ILE A 82 -1.54 6.57 9.03
C ILE A 82 -2.01 7.05 7.66
N GLY A 83 -1.49 6.44 6.59
CA GLY A 83 -1.93 6.73 5.23
C GLY A 83 -3.45 6.55 5.07
N ALA A 84 -3.98 5.39 5.47
CA ALA A 84 -5.40 5.10 5.41
C ALA A 84 -6.24 6.07 6.25
N ALA A 85 -5.78 6.45 7.45
CA ALA A 85 -6.46 7.40 8.33
C ALA A 85 -6.52 8.79 7.69
N VAL A 86 -5.40 9.30 7.17
CA VAL A 86 -5.32 10.60 6.48
C VAL A 86 -6.23 10.61 5.24
N PHE A 87 -6.17 9.57 4.39
CA PHE A 87 -7.05 9.46 3.23
C PHE A 87 -8.52 9.36 3.61
N SER A 88 -8.85 8.67 4.70
CA SER A 88 -10.22 8.57 5.20
C SER A 88 -10.76 9.92 5.67
N VAL A 89 -9.95 10.72 6.37
CA VAL A 89 -10.31 12.08 6.80
C VAL A 89 -10.53 12.99 5.58
N ILE A 90 -9.60 13.01 4.63
CA ILE A 90 -9.73 13.81 3.40
C ILE A 90 -10.96 13.36 2.60
N GLY A 91 -11.15 12.05 2.45
CA GLY A 91 -12.29 11.45 1.75
C GLY A 91 -13.62 11.79 2.41
N PHE A 92 -13.69 11.75 3.74
CA PHE A 92 -14.87 12.16 4.51
C PHE A 92 -15.25 13.62 4.19
N PHE A 93 -14.29 14.54 4.25
CA PHE A 93 -14.55 15.94 3.93
C PHE A 93 -14.92 16.15 2.45
N TYR A 94 -14.30 15.42 1.52
CA TYR A 94 -14.65 15.46 0.10
C TYR A 94 -16.11 15.05 -0.14
N VAL A 95 -16.57 13.95 0.46
CA VAL A 95 -17.96 13.49 0.34
C VAL A 95 -18.90 14.49 1.01
N ARG A 96 -18.55 14.97 2.21
CA ARG A 96 -19.35 15.91 3.01
C ARG A 96 -19.52 17.26 2.31
N SER A 97 -18.50 17.74 1.61
CA SER A 97 -18.51 18.98 0.84
C SER A 97 -19.10 18.82 -0.57
N ARG A 98 -19.55 17.62 -0.95
CA ARG A 98 -20.02 17.26 -2.30
C ARG A 98 -18.98 17.55 -3.38
N GLY A 99 -17.70 17.35 -3.05
CA GLY A 99 -16.57 17.61 -3.92
C GLY A 99 -16.26 19.09 -4.11
N LYS A 100 -16.69 19.98 -3.22
CA LYS A 100 -16.19 21.37 -3.20
C LYS A 100 -14.91 21.43 -2.34
N GLY A 101 -13.85 22.05 -2.86
CA GLY A 101 -12.55 22.18 -2.18
C GLY A 101 -11.39 21.49 -2.89
N VAL A 102 -10.19 21.56 -2.29
CA VAL A 102 -8.91 21.12 -2.87
C VAL A 102 -8.87 19.63 -3.22
N ALA A 103 -9.49 18.76 -2.42
CA ALA A 103 -9.57 17.32 -2.72
C ALA A 103 -10.29 17.03 -4.05
N GLY A 104 -11.21 17.91 -4.45
CA GLY A 104 -11.96 17.77 -5.70
C GLY A 104 -11.15 18.03 -6.98
N ILE A 105 -9.92 18.55 -6.84
CA ILE A 105 -8.96 18.75 -7.93
C ILE A 105 -8.16 17.46 -8.18
N PHE A 106 -7.78 16.76 -7.12
CA PHE A 106 -6.96 15.54 -7.20
C PHE A 106 -7.80 14.28 -7.48
N ILE A 107 -9.07 14.26 -7.09
CA ILE A 107 -9.95 13.09 -7.27
C ILE A 107 -10.57 13.11 -8.68
N PRO A 108 -10.31 12.09 -9.53
CA PRO A 108 -10.90 11.99 -10.85
C PRO A 108 -12.43 12.00 -10.80
N ARG A 109 -13.07 12.76 -11.69
CA ARG A 109 -14.53 12.77 -11.86
C ARG A 109 -14.90 12.24 -13.23
N ARG A 110 -16.07 11.62 -13.31
CA ARG A 110 -16.68 11.25 -14.60
C ARG A 110 -16.86 12.52 -15.44
N LYS A 111 -16.29 12.54 -16.66
CA LYS A 111 -16.50 13.63 -17.61
C LYS A 111 -18.01 13.74 -17.91
N ARG A 112 -18.53 14.97 -17.88
CA ARG A 112 -19.89 15.25 -18.39
C ARG A 112 -19.85 15.14 -19.91
N ALA A 113 -20.93 14.63 -20.52
CA ALA A 113 -21.03 14.45 -21.97
C ALA A 113 -20.73 15.74 -22.77
N GLU A 114 -21.16 16.89 -22.24
CA GLU A 114 -20.91 18.23 -22.81
C GLU A 114 -19.42 18.62 -22.89
N ARG A 115 -18.54 17.96 -22.13
CA ARG A 115 -17.09 18.22 -22.10
C ARG A 115 -16.29 17.05 -22.67
N ASP A 116 -16.96 16.14 -23.36
CA ASP A 116 -16.35 15.00 -24.03
C ASP A 116 -16.17 15.30 -25.53
N PHE A 117 -15.06 15.95 -25.85
CA PHE A 117 -14.72 16.35 -27.22
C PHE A 117 -14.71 15.16 -28.21
N LEU A 118 -14.38 13.95 -27.74
CA LEU A 118 -14.39 12.73 -28.57
C LEU A 118 -15.81 12.30 -28.92
N LYS A 119 -16.75 12.39 -27.96
CA LYS A 119 -18.16 12.08 -28.20
C LYS A 119 -18.79 13.10 -29.14
N ILE A 120 -18.54 14.39 -28.89
CA ILE A 120 -19.04 15.50 -29.71
C ILE A 120 -18.50 15.39 -31.14
N ALA A 121 -17.20 15.15 -31.33
CA ALA A 121 -16.61 15.01 -32.66
C ALA A 121 -17.18 13.79 -33.41
N ARG A 122 -17.43 12.68 -32.71
CA ARG A 122 -18.06 11.49 -33.30
C ARG A 122 -19.50 11.77 -33.74
N GLU A 123 -20.30 12.42 -32.90
CA GLU A 123 -21.68 12.82 -33.23
C GLU A 123 -21.72 13.77 -34.43
N GLN A 124 -20.88 14.82 -34.43
CA GLN A 124 -20.75 15.75 -35.56
C GLN A 124 -20.33 15.04 -36.86
N SER A 125 -19.37 14.11 -36.79
CA SER A 125 -18.95 13.35 -37.97
C SER A 125 -20.05 12.48 -38.55
N LEU A 126 -20.90 11.88 -37.70
CA LEU A 126 -22.03 11.05 -38.10
C LEU A 126 -23.12 11.90 -38.77
N GLU A 127 -23.47 13.03 -38.17
CA GLU A 127 -24.42 14.00 -38.75
C GLU A 127 -23.94 14.51 -40.12
N GLU A 128 -22.65 14.79 -40.26
CA GLU A 128 -22.07 15.27 -41.52
C GLU A 128 -22.11 14.20 -42.62
N SER A 129 -21.86 12.93 -42.29
CA SER A 129 -22.03 11.81 -43.22
C SER A 129 -23.48 11.60 -43.64
N GLU A 130 -24.42 11.60 -42.69
CA GLU A 130 -25.85 11.44 -43.00
C GLU A 130 -26.37 12.59 -43.89
N ASN A 131 -25.92 13.82 -43.63
CA ASN A 131 -26.34 14.97 -44.42
C ASN A 131 -25.74 14.93 -45.83
N LYS A 132 -24.49 14.46 -45.99
CA LYS A 132 -23.89 14.22 -47.31
C LYS A 132 -24.64 13.14 -48.09
N GLU A 133 -25.05 12.06 -47.45
CA GLU A 133 -25.86 10.99 -48.07
C GLU A 133 -27.23 11.51 -48.52
N LYS A 134 -27.93 12.29 -47.68
CA LYS A 134 -29.23 12.90 -48.02
C LYS A 134 -29.14 13.89 -49.18
N ILE A 135 -28.09 14.71 -49.23
CA ILE A 135 -27.87 15.65 -50.35
C ILE A 135 -27.55 14.88 -51.64
N GLN A 136 -26.83 13.76 -51.53
CA GLN A 136 -26.47 12.94 -52.68
C GLN A 136 -27.66 12.13 -53.22
N SER A 137 -28.58 11.69 -52.37
CA SER A 137 -29.82 11.03 -52.81
C SER A 137 -30.79 12.02 -53.47
N GLN A 138 -30.94 13.23 -52.95
CA GLN A 138 -31.79 14.28 -53.55
C GLN A 138 -31.28 14.81 -54.90
N LYS A 139 -29.97 14.69 -55.19
CA LYS A 139 -29.40 15.04 -56.51
C LYS A 139 -29.51 13.93 -57.55
N ARG A 140 -29.96 12.73 -57.17
CA ARG A 140 -30.08 11.56 -58.05
C ARG A 140 -31.53 11.31 -58.52
N GLU A 141 -32.49 12.11 -58.05
CA GLU A 141 -33.86 12.23 -58.56
C GLU A 141 -33.97 13.42 -59.53
#